data_AF-A0A7W1TTG1-F1
#
_entry.id   AF-A0A7W1TTG1-F1
#
_cell.length_a   1.000
_cell.length_b   1.000
_cell.length_c   1.000
_cell.angle_alpha   90.00
_cell.angle_beta   90.00
_cell.angle_gamma   90.00
#
_symmetry.space_group_name_H-M   'P 1'
#
loop_
_entity.id
_entity.type
_entity.pdbx_description
1 polymer ?
#
loop_
_entity_poly.entity_id
_entity_poly.type
_entity_poly.pdbx_seq_one_letter_code
_entity_poly.pdbx_strand_id
1 'polypeptide(L)'
;RQYRSLFERDAVRAIAGVDAPPDDQAPDDGGVSMLDVISLCEIEEYMGPQLLRDADAFSMCDTLELRVPLVDDALVRRVREGGWWPRGRHHTYKAAIFAAMPHALPADHLARAKTGFVIPMGDWLRAALGGDRRLGILSAPLGRPALAPFVDAFSRGRLDASRLWALVVREHFLTRGTRP
;
A
#
# COMPACT_ATOMS: atom_id res chain seq x y z
N ARG A 1 -5.31 6.92 17.44
CA ARG A 1 -5.41 6.98 15.96
C ARG A 1 -4.61 5.80 15.45
N GLN A 2 -5.26 4.78 14.90
CA GLN A 2 -4.52 3.60 14.41
C GLN A 2 -3.57 4.02 13.31
N TYR A 3 -2.30 3.67 13.44
CA TYR A 3 -1.31 3.93 12.41
C TYR A 3 -1.57 2.96 11.26
N ARG A 4 -1.81 3.47 10.04
CA ARG A 4 -2.02 2.71 8.79
C ARG A 4 -3.23 1.76 8.72
N SER A 5 -4.17 1.76 9.68
CA SER A 5 -5.41 1.00 9.51
C SER A 5 -6.32 1.60 8.43
N LEU A 6 -6.86 0.75 7.54
CA LEU A 6 -7.84 1.16 6.53
C LEU A 6 -9.19 1.52 7.15
N PHE A 7 -9.61 0.84 8.22
CA PHE A 7 -10.89 1.03 8.91
C PHE A 7 -10.68 1.18 10.42
N GLU A 8 -11.58 1.90 11.10
CA GLU A 8 -11.60 1.94 12.57
C GLU A 8 -11.98 0.56 13.13
N ARG A 9 -11.56 0.26 14.37
CA ARG A 9 -11.78 -1.06 15.01
C ARG A 9 -13.26 -1.50 15.02
N ASP A 10 -14.17 -0.59 15.38
CA ASP A 10 -15.60 -0.88 15.39
C ASP A 10 -16.14 -1.20 13.99
N ALA A 11 -15.60 -0.52 12.97
CA ALA A 11 -15.95 -0.79 11.59
C ALA A 11 -15.41 -2.16 11.13
N VAL A 12 -14.18 -2.53 11.53
CA VAL A 12 -13.64 -3.88 11.28
C VAL A 12 -14.56 -4.94 11.88
N ARG A 13 -14.99 -4.78 13.14
CA ARG A 13 -15.92 -5.71 13.78
C ARG A 13 -17.24 -5.82 13.05
N ALA A 14 -17.81 -4.69 12.62
CA ALA A 14 -19.06 -4.66 11.86
C ALA A 14 -18.94 -5.31 10.48
N ILE A 15 -17.79 -5.17 9.80
CA ILE A 15 -17.56 -5.66 8.42
C ILE A 15 -17.14 -7.14 8.40
N ALA A 16 -16.25 -7.54 9.31
CA ALA A 16 -15.59 -8.85 9.31
C ALA A 16 -16.11 -9.80 10.38
N GLY A 17 -16.89 -9.31 11.36
CA GLY A 17 -17.38 -10.13 12.48
C GLY A 17 -16.32 -10.51 13.51
N VAL A 18 -15.08 -10.05 13.34
CA VAL A 18 -13.93 -10.30 14.21
C VAL A 18 -13.36 -8.99 14.72
N ASP A 19 -12.72 -9.03 15.88
CA ASP A 19 -12.07 -7.84 16.43
C ASP A 19 -10.82 -7.50 15.62
N ALA A 20 -10.53 -6.20 15.48
CA ALA A 20 -9.29 -5.77 14.84
C ALA A 20 -8.08 -6.24 15.66
N PRO A 21 -7.00 -6.71 15.01
CA PRO A 21 -5.78 -7.11 15.73
C PRO A 21 -5.21 -5.94 16.56
N PRO A 22 -4.49 -6.20 17.65
CA PRO A 22 -3.80 -5.16 18.41
C PRO A 22 -2.77 -4.43 17.53
N ASP A 23 -2.47 -3.17 17.88
CA ASP A 23 -1.40 -2.41 17.20
C ASP A 23 -0.05 -2.81 17.83
N ASP A 24 0.94 -3.22 17.05
CA ASP A 24 2.27 -3.57 17.58
C ASP A 24 2.97 -2.33 18.17
N GLN A 25 3.31 -2.36 19.46
CA GLN A 25 3.95 -1.25 20.17
C GLN A 25 5.42 -1.52 20.53
N ALA A 26 5.82 -2.79 20.57
CA ALA A 26 7.16 -3.25 20.93
C ALA A 26 7.46 -4.57 20.20
N PRO A 27 8.74 -4.89 19.95
CA PRO A 27 9.12 -6.21 19.44
C PRO A 27 8.85 -7.28 20.51
N ASP A 28 8.52 -8.49 20.08
CA ASP A 28 8.31 -9.64 20.99
C ASP A 28 9.59 -10.01 21.75
N ASP A 29 10.74 -9.86 21.10
CA ASP A 29 12.07 -10.01 21.70
C ASP A 29 12.69 -8.63 21.95
N GLY A 30 12.92 -8.30 23.23
CA GLY A 30 13.56 -7.05 23.64
C GLY A 30 15.02 -6.88 23.18
N GLY A 31 15.65 -7.93 22.66
CA GLY A 31 16.97 -7.89 22.04
C GLY A 31 16.96 -7.41 20.58
N VAL A 32 15.79 -7.31 19.94
CA VAL A 32 15.63 -6.90 18.55
C VAL A 32 15.12 -5.46 18.48
N SER A 33 15.63 -4.65 17.56
CA SER A 33 15.10 -3.29 17.37
C SER A 33 13.73 -3.36 16.70
N MET A 34 12.80 -2.51 17.13
CA MET A 34 11.52 -2.33 16.41
C MET A 34 11.74 -1.99 14.92
N LEU A 35 12.81 -1.29 14.58
CA LEU A 35 13.13 -0.99 13.18
C LEU A 35 13.51 -2.25 12.38
N ASP A 36 14.14 -3.24 13.01
CA ASP A 36 14.46 -4.52 12.35
C ASP A 36 13.17 -5.31 12.12
N VAL A 37 12.26 -5.36 13.09
CA VAL A 37 10.93 -5.99 12.95
C VAL A 37 10.14 -5.33 11.83
N ILE A 38 10.04 -3.99 11.82
CA ILE A 38 9.34 -3.26 10.75
C ILE A 38 9.99 -3.55 9.39
N SER A 39 11.32 -3.56 9.31
CA SER A 39 12.02 -3.83 8.04
C SER A 39 11.74 -5.23 7.52
N LEU A 40 11.69 -6.23 8.41
CA LEU A 40 11.33 -7.60 8.06
C LEU A 40 9.90 -7.68 7.54
N CYS A 41 8.92 -7.13 8.28
CA CYS A 41 7.53 -7.10 7.85
C CYS A 41 7.35 -6.36 6.51
N GLU A 42 8.03 -5.21 6.31
CA GLU A 42 7.97 -4.48 5.05
C GLU A 42 8.53 -5.32 3.88
N ILE A 43 9.52 -6.18 4.12
CA ILE A 43 10.06 -7.08 3.09
C ILE A 43 9.10 -8.25 2.83
N GLU A 44 8.69 -8.95 3.89
CA GLU A 44 7.97 -10.22 3.84
C GLU A 44 6.49 -10.06 3.54
N GLU A 45 5.84 -8.99 4.03
CA GLU A 45 4.39 -8.80 3.94
C GLU A 45 3.99 -7.77 2.88
N TYR A 46 4.88 -6.83 2.54
CA TYR A 46 4.55 -5.73 1.63
C TYR A 46 5.36 -5.76 0.33
N MET A 47 6.68 -5.68 0.40
CA MET A 47 7.52 -5.56 -0.78
C MET A 47 7.39 -6.79 -1.68
N GLY A 48 7.56 -8.01 -1.14
CA GLY A 48 7.45 -9.23 -1.92
C GLY A 48 6.01 -9.50 -2.40
N PRO A 49 5.06 -9.75 -1.48
CA PRO A 49 3.73 -10.21 -1.84
C PRO A 49 2.87 -9.17 -2.56
N GLN A 50 3.15 -7.88 -2.38
CA GLN A 50 2.35 -6.81 -2.97
C GLN A 50 3.15 -6.05 -4.03
N LEU A 51 4.22 -5.33 -3.65
CA LEU A 51 4.88 -4.41 -4.60
C LEU A 51 5.52 -5.13 -5.80
N LEU A 52 6.35 -6.14 -5.55
CA LEU A 52 7.08 -6.85 -6.59
C LEU A 52 6.14 -7.73 -7.41
N ARG A 53 5.23 -8.45 -6.76
CA ARG A 53 4.23 -9.28 -7.45
C ARG A 53 3.34 -8.46 -8.37
N ASP A 54 2.78 -7.36 -7.88
CA ASP A 54 1.86 -6.55 -8.66
C ASP A 54 2.62 -5.86 -9.80
N ALA A 55 3.83 -5.34 -9.55
CA ALA A 55 4.65 -4.73 -10.58
C ALA A 55 5.04 -5.71 -11.70
N ASP A 56 5.43 -6.94 -11.35
CA ASP A 56 5.69 -8.01 -12.32
C ASP A 56 4.44 -8.32 -13.15
N ALA A 57 3.32 -8.61 -12.49
CA ALA A 57 2.06 -8.95 -13.16
C ALA A 57 1.61 -7.84 -14.13
N PHE A 58 1.63 -6.58 -13.72
CA PHE A 58 1.24 -5.47 -14.57
C PHE A 58 2.22 -5.21 -15.71
N SER A 59 3.54 -5.34 -15.47
CA SER A 59 4.53 -5.18 -16.54
C SER A 59 4.45 -6.28 -17.59
N MET A 60 4.24 -7.53 -17.15
CA MET A 60 4.11 -8.69 -18.05
C MET A 60 2.81 -8.72 -18.84
N CYS A 61 1.74 -8.09 -18.34
CA CYS A 61 0.52 -7.87 -19.14
C CYS A 61 0.83 -7.13 -20.46
N ASP A 62 1.86 -6.29 -20.48
CA ASP A 62 2.32 -5.54 -21.64
C ASP A 62 3.65 -6.07 -22.21
N THR A 63 4.08 -7.28 -21.83
CA THR A 63 5.36 -7.89 -22.26
C THR A 63 6.60 -7.02 -21.96
N LEU A 64 6.55 -6.24 -20.87
CA LEU A 64 7.64 -5.37 -20.44
C LEU A 64 8.40 -5.99 -19.27
N GLU A 65 9.71 -6.15 -19.40
CA GLU A 65 10.56 -6.56 -18.27
C GLU A 65 10.87 -5.37 -17.36
N LEU A 66 10.30 -5.37 -16.14
CA LEU A 66 10.63 -4.40 -15.11
C LEU A 66 11.84 -4.87 -14.28
N ARG A 67 12.84 -3.99 -14.12
CA ARG A 67 14.01 -4.22 -13.25
C ARG A 67 13.90 -3.38 -11.98
N VAL A 68 14.32 -3.94 -10.84
CA VAL A 68 14.27 -3.28 -9.51
C VAL A 68 15.66 -3.19 -8.85
N PRO A 69 16.57 -2.31 -9.32
CA PRO A 69 17.97 -2.29 -8.89
C PRO A 69 18.19 -2.09 -7.39
N LEU A 70 17.25 -1.44 -6.71
CA LEU A 70 17.34 -1.18 -5.26
C LEU A 70 16.95 -2.38 -4.39
N VAL A 71 16.48 -3.47 -5.01
CA VAL A 71 16.11 -4.73 -4.34
C VAL A 71 17.04 -5.87 -4.77
N ASP A 72 18.20 -5.53 -5.32
CA ASP A 72 19.23 -6.49 -5.73
C ASP A 72 19.84 -7.22 -4.51
N ASP A 73 20.10 -8.53 -4.63
CA ASP A 73 20.64 -9.37 -3.55
C ASP A 73 22.02 -8.88 -3.08
N ALA A 74 22.90 -8.48 -4.00
CA ALA A 74 24.23 -7.99 -3.62
C ALA A 74 24.15 -6.66 -2.88
N LEU A 75 23.23 -5.77 -3.30
CA LEU A 75 22.96 -4.52 -2.58
C LEU A 75 22.40 -4.79 -1.18
N VAL A 76 21.39 -5.64 -1.05
CA VAL A 76 20.75 -5.95 0.24
C VAL A 76 21.75 -6.58 1.21
N ARG A 77 22.60 -7.51 0.75
CA ARG A 77 23.68 -8.09 1.57
C ARG A 77 24.64 -7.02 2.08
N ARG A 78 25.09 -6.12 1.21
CA ARG A 78 25.98 -5.00 1.57
C ARG A 78 25.34 -4.06 2.59
N VAL A 79 24.05 -3.74 2.43
CA VAL A 79 23.32 -2.89 3.38
C VAL A 79 23.21 -3.58 4.74
N ARG A 80 22.90 -4.88 4.77
CA ARG A 80 22.82 -5.66 6.01
C ARG A 80 24.16 -5.72 6.74
N GLU A 81 25.27 -5.91 6.03
CA GLU A 81 26.63 -5.89 6.59
C GLU A 81 27.03 -4.50 7.12
N GLY A 82 26.59 -3.44 6.44
CA GLY A 82 26.85 -2.05 6.84
C GLY A 82 26.06 -1.57 8.05
N GLY A 83 24.99 -2.29 8.42
CA GLY A 83 24.11 -1.93 9.53
C GLY A 83 23.28 -0.66 9.27
N TRP A 84 22.85 -0.02 10.35
CA TRP A 84 21.96 1.13 10.29
C TRP A 84 22.68 2.40 9.81
N TRP A 85 22.20 2.96 8.68
CA TRP A 85 22.72 4.24 8.19
C TRP A 85 22.24 5.40 9.08
N PRO A 86 23.14 6.17 9.71
CA PRO A 86 22.75 7.24 10.60
C PRO A 86 22.11 8.40 9.82
N ARG A 87 21.00 8.94 10.33
CA ARG A 87 20.40 10.16 9.78
C ARG A 87 21.32 11.38 9.91
N GLY A 88 22.15 11.41 10.95
CA GLY A 88 23.05 12.54 11.24
C GLY A 88 22.29 13.87 11.35
N ARG A 89 22.82 14.93 10.72
CA ARG A 89 22.21 16.27 10.69
C ARG A 89 21.06 16.42 9.68
N HIS A 90 20.75 15.38 8.91
CA HIS A 90 19.76 15.47 7.83
C HIS A 90 18.33 15.38 8.38
N HIS A 91 17.39 16.01 7.70
CA HIS A 91 15.97 16.01 8.09
C HIS A 91 15.33 14.60 7.96
N THR A 92 15.78 13.78 7.00
CA THR A 92 15.30 12.41 6.76
C THR A 92 16.45 11.43 6.48
N TYR A 93 16.24 10.14 6.73
CA TYR A 93 17.18 9.07 6.35
C TYR A 93 17.42 9.03 4.82
N LYS A 94 16.38 9.27 4.03
CA LYS A 94 16.48 9.40 2.56
C LYS A 94 17.44 10.52 2.15
N ALA A 95 17.37 11.68 2.80
CA ALA A 95 18.28 12.78 2.52
C ALA A 95 19.73 12.46 2.92
N ALA A 96 19.93 11.72 4.02
CA ALA A 96 21.27 11.26 4.41
C ALA A 96 21.86 10.29 3.36
N ILE A 97 21.06 9.38 2.83
CA ILE A 97 21.48 8.46 1.75
C ILE A 97 21.87 9.23 0.50
N PHE A 98 21.03 10.16 0.04
CA PHE A 98 21.34 10.96 -1.16
C PHE A 98 22.55 11.86 -0.99
N ALA A 99 22.78 12.43 0.20
CA ALA A 99 23.96 13.22 0.47
C ALA A 99 25.27 12.40 0.44
N ALA A 100 25.18 11.07 0.61
CA ALA A 100 26.31 10.17 0.57
C ALA A 100 26.54 9.53 -0.81
N MET A 101 25.65 9.76 -1.78
CA MET A 101 25.82 9.22 -3.13
C MET A 101 26.97 9.93 -3.85
N PRO A 102 27.82 9.18 -4.60
CA PRO A 102 28.99 9.75 -5.28
C PRO A 102 28.63 10.75 -6.38
N HIS A 103 27.42 10.67 -6.92
CA HIS A 103 26.87 11.62 -7.88
C HIS A 103 25.73 12.39 -7.24
N ALA A 104 25.88 13.72 -7.16
CA ALA A 104 24.83 14.58 -6.67
C ALA A 104 23.66 14.58 -7.66
N LEU A 105 22.46 14.27 -7.17
CA LEU A 105 21.24 14.62 -7.88
C LEU A 105 21.14 16.16 -7.95
N PRO A 106 20.55 16.72 -9.02
CA PRO A 106 20.26 18.15 -9.09
C PRO A 106 19.50 18.65 -7.85
N ALA A 107 19.81 19.87 -7.38
CA ALA A 107 19.32 20.39 -6.10
C ALA A 107 17.79 20.48 -6.02
N ASP A 108 17.13 20.74 -7.15
CA ASP A 108 15.67 20.73 -7.29
C ASP A 108 15.05 19.33 -7.04
N HIS A 109 15.73 18.25 -7.43
CA HIS A 109 15.29 16.88 -7.18
C HIS A 109 15.42 16.51 -5.70
N LEU A 110 16.47 16.99 -5.03
CA LEU A 110 16.68 16.78 -3.60
C LEU A 110 15.70 17.59 -2.74
N ALA A 111 15.31 18.78 -3.21
CA ALA A 111 14.34 19.64 -2.54
C ALA A 111 12.88 19.27 -2.82
N ARG A 112 12.62 18.39 -3.80
CA ARG A 112 11.27 18.00 -4.20
C ARG A 112 10.55 17.27 -3.06
N ALA A 113 9.36 17.76 -2.72
CA ALA A 113 8.47 17.08 -1.80
C ALA A 113 8.14 15.66 -2.30
N LYS A 114 8.02 14.69 -1.39
CA LYS A 114 7.65 13.32 -1.74
C LYS A 114 6.28 13.31 -2.42
N THR A 115 6.27 12.98 -3.71
CA THR A 115 5.05 12.70 -4.46
C THR A 115 4.84 11.20 -4.50
N GLY A 116 3.70 10.73 -4.00
CA GLY A 116 3.30 9.33 -4.16
C GLY A 116 2.86 9.05 -5.60
N PHE A 117 2.88 7.79 -5.99
CA PHE A 117 2.11 7.31 -7.14
C PHE A 117 0.68 7.08 -6.66
N VAL A 118 -0.28 7.86 -7.18
CA VAL A 118 -1.68 7.75 -6.80
C VAL A 118 -2.44 7.09 -7.94
N ILE A 119 -3.03 5.94 -7.65
CA ILE A 119 -4.00 5.30 -8.55
C ILE A 119 -5.30 6.11 -8.46
N PRO A 120 -5.92 6.51 -9.58
CA PRO A 120 -7.12 7.37 -9.59
C PRO A 120 -8.40 6.58 -9.26
N MET A 121 -8.36 5.79 -8.17
CA MET A 121 -9.46 4.94 -7.71
C MET A 121 -10.76 5.74 -7.53
N GLY A 122 -10.67 6.95 -7.01
CA GLY A 122 -11.85 7.82 -6.83
C GLY A 122 -12.55 8.17 -8.14
N ASP A 123 -11.78 8.44 -9.20
CA ASP A 123 -12.34 8.75 -10.52
C ASP A 123 -12.96 7.51 -11.15
N TRP A 124 -12.31 6.35 -11.02
CA TRP A 124 -12.86 5.08 -11.48
C TRP A 124 -14.16 4.71 -10.76
N LEU A 125 -14.20 4.84 -9.43
CA LEU A 125 -15.42 4.56 -8.65
C LEU A 125 -16.57 5.49 -9.08
N ARG A 126 -16.29 6.79 -9.25
CA ARG A 126 -17.29 7.76 -9.74
C ARG A 126 -17.79 7.43 -11.15
N ALA A 127 -16.88 7.11 -12.07
CA ALA A 127 -17.23 6.75 -13.44
C ALA A 127 -18.07 5.44 -13.48
N ALA A 128 -17.72 4.44 -12.66
CA ALA A 128 -18.48 3.20 -12.55
C ALA A 128 -19.90 3.43 -11.99
N LEU A 129 -20.05 4.29 -10.97
CA LEU A 129 -21.36 4.70 -10.44
C LEU A 129 -22.18 5.50 -11.47
N GLY A 130 -21.50 6.27 -12.33
CA GLY A 130 -22.10 6.97 -13.47
C GLY A 130 -22.48 6.08 -14.66
N GLY A 131 -22.23 4.77 -14.58
CA GLY A 131 -22.62 3.81 -15.61
C GLY A 131 -21.59 3.60 -16.72
N ASP A 132 -20.31 3.95 -16.52
CA ASP A 132 -19.26 3.63 -17.48
C ASP A 132 -19.11 2.10 -17.63
N ARG A 133 -19.48 1.60 -18.81
CA ARG A 133 -19.46 0.18 -19.14
C ARG A 133 -18.05 -0.41 -19.15
N ARG A 134 -17.01 0.41 -19.38
CA ARG A 134 -15.59 -0.03 -19.32
C ARG A 134 -15.20 -0.46 -17.92
N LEU A 135 -15.85 0.11 -16.91
CA LEU A 135 -15.64 -0.19 -15.49
C LEU A 135 -16.70 -1.16 -14.95
N GLY A 136 -17.32 -1.97 -15.82
CA GLY A 136 -18.38 -2.92 -15.45
C GLY A 136 -17.97 -3.94 -14.38
N ILE A 137 -16.66 -4.22 -14.24
CA ILE A 137 -16.12 -5.06 -13.15
C ILE A 137 -16.38 -4.46 -11.75
N LEU A 138 -16.45 -3.13 -11.65
CA LEU A 138 -16.73 -2.41 -10.41
C LEU A 138 -18.23 -2.27 -10.17
N SER A 139 -19.03 -2.17 -11.23
CA SER A 139 -20.48 -1.91 -11.13
C SER A 139 -21.23 -3.01 -10.37
N ALA A 140 -20.87 -4.29 -10.58
CA ALA A 140 -21.56 -5.41 -9.93
C ALA A 140 -21.36 -5.44 -8.39
N PRO A 141 -20.13 -5.30 -7.85
CA PRO A 141 -19.93 -5.11 -6.42
C PRO A 141 -20.61 -3.83 -5.88
N LEU A 142 -20.48 -2.70 -6.58
CA LEU A 142 -21.04 -1.42 -6.13
C LEU A 142 -22.56 -1.42 -6.01
N GLY A 143 -23.25 -2.23 -6.82
CA GLY A 143 -24.71 -2.41 -6.76
C GLY A 143 -25.20 -3.32 -5.62
N ARG A 144 -24.31 -3.90 -4.81
CA ARG A 144 -24.72 -4.80 -3.72
C ARG A 144 -25.37 -4.01 -2.58
N PRO A 145 -26.53 -4.45 -2.04
CA PRO A 145 -27.18 -3.78 -0.91
C PRO A 145 -26.27 -3.59 0.30
N ALA A 146 -25.38 -4.55 0.56
CA ALA A 146 -24.41 -4.46 1.66
C ALA A 146 -23.44 -3.27 1.52
N LEU A 147 -23.14 -2.83 0.30
CA LEU A 147 -22.26 -1.68 0.05
C LEU A 147 -23.01 -0.35 -0.03
N ALA A 148 -24.34 -0.34 -0.06
CA ALA A 148 -25.13 0.88 -0.26
C ALA A 148 -24.80 2.01 0.74
N PRO A 149 -24.61 1.77 2.05
CA PRO A 149 -24.22 2.83 2.99
C PRO A 149 -22.84 3.44 2.68
N PHE A 150 -21.89 2.62 2.18
CA PHE A 150 -20.53 3.06 1.86
C PHE A 150 -20.48 3.82 0.53
N VAL A 151 -21.24 3.36 -0.47
CA VAL A 151 -21.42 4.04 -1.76
C VAL A 151 -22.02 5.43 -1.55
N ASP A 152 -23.06 5.52 -0.71
CA ASP A 152 -23.69 6.79 -0.38
C ASP A 152 -22.74 7.72 0.42
N ALA A 153 -22.00 7.17 1.40
CA ALA A 153 -21.00 7.95 2.13
C ALA A 153 -19.89 8.49 1.20
N PHE A 154 -19.39 7.67 0.26
CA PHE A 154 -18.42 8.08 -0.75
C PHE A 154 -18.97 9.15 -1.69
N SER A 155 -20.19 8.97 -2.19
CA SER A 155 -20.86 9.93 -3.10
C SER A 155 -21.07 11.29 -2.44
N ARG A 156 -21.22 11.31 -1.10
CA ARG A 156 -21.33 12.53 -0.29
C ARG A 156 -19.97 13.08 0.20
N GLY A 157 -18.85 12.52 -0.25
CA GLY A 157 -17.50 12.95 0.14
C GLY A 157 -17.11 12.64 1.60
N ARG A 158 -17.85 11.73 2.26
CA ARG A 158 -17.65 11.35 3.68
C ARG A 158 -16.85 10.05 3.84
N LEU A 159 -16.44 9.41 2.75
CA LEU A 159 -15.63 8.20 2.73
C LEU A 159 -14.51 8.34 1.71
N ASP A 160 -13.29 7.97 2.11
CA ASP A 160 -12.14 7.94 1.20
C ASP A 160 -12.28 6.84 0.14
N ALA A 161 -11.78 7.11 -1.07
CA ALA A 161 -11.86 6.18 -2.20
C ALA A 161 -11.21 4.83 -1.89
N SER A 162 -10.10 4.80 -1.15
CA SER A 162 -9.39 3.55 -0.82
C SER A 162 -10.24 2.60 0.04
N ARG A 163 -11.09 3.15 0.92
CA ARG A 163 -11.98 2.36 1.78
C ARG A 163 -13.10 1.71 0.97
N LEU A 164 -13.76 2.48 0.10
CA LEU A 164 -14.79 1.91 -0.78
C LEU A 164 -14.17 0.89 -1.74
N TRP A 165 -12.98 1.18 -2.27
CA TRP A 165 -12.23 0.25 -3.12
C TRP A 165 -11.95 -1.08 -2.42
N ALA A 166 -11.46 -1.06 -1.17
CA ALA A 166 -11.21 -2.27 -0.40
C ALA A 166 -12.47 -3.14 -0.23
N LEU A 167 -13.64 -2.51 0.00
CA LEU A 167 -14.91 -3.22 0.09
C LEU A 167 -15.35 -3.81 -1.25
N VAL A 168 -15.17 -3.07 -2.35
CA VAL A 168 -15.45 -3.55 -3.72
C VAL A 168 -14.59 -4.76 -4.05
N VAL A 169 -13.28 -4.72 -3.74
CA VAL A 169 -12.35 -5.84 -3.96
C VAL A 169 -12.77 -7.06 -3.13
N ARG A 170 -13.13 -6.85 -1.85
CA ARG A 170 -13.62 -7.92 -0.97
C ARG A 170 -14.88 -8.57 -1.53
N GLU A 171 -15.89 -7.79 -1.88
CA GLU A 171 -17.14 -8.32 -2.45
C GLU A 171 -16.89 -9.07 -3.76
N HIS A 172 -16.05 -8.52 -4.64
CA HIS A 172 -15.66 -9.18 -5.87
C HIS A 172 -14.99 -10.54 -5.61
N PHE A 173 -14.07 -10.61 -4.64
CA PHE A 173 -13.42 -11.86 -4.24
C PHE A 173 -14.41 -12.89 -3.70
N LEU A 174 -15.29 -12.49 -2.79
CA LEU A 174 -16.31 -13.37 -2.21
C LEU A 174 -17.29 -13.92 -3.26
N THR A 175 -17.61 -13.13 -4.29
CA THR A 175 -18.49 -13.59 -5.38
C THR A 175 -17.80 -14.52 -6.38
N ARG A 176 -16.46 -14.52 -6.43
CA ARG A 176 -15.67 -15.46 -7.27
C ARG A 176 -15.31 -16.74 -6.53
N GLY A 177 -15.28 -16.73 -5.20
CA GLY A 177 -14.88 -17.86 -4.32
C GLY A 177 -15.86 -19.03 -4.19
N THR A 178 -16.78 -19.23 -5.13
CA THR A 178 -17.66 -20.42 -5.19
C THR A 178 -17.67 -21.05 -6.58
N ARG A 179 -16.50 -21.30 -7.16
CA ARG A 179 -16.34 -22.34 -8.17
C ARG A 179 -15.16 -23.24 -7.78
N PRO A 180 -15.38 -24.56 -7.64
CA PRO A 180 -14.33 -25.52 -7.35
C PRO A 180 -13.28 -25.57 -8.47
#